data_AF-A0A4Y5SLZ1-F1
#
_entry.id   AF-A0A4Y5SLZ1-F1
#
_cell.length_a   1.000
_cell.length_b   1.000
_cell.length_c   1.000
_cell.angle_alpha   90.00
_cell.angle_beta   90.00
_cell.angle_gamma   90.00
#
_symmetry.space_group_name_H-M   'P 1'
#
loop_
_entity.id
_entity.type
_entity.pdbx_description
1 polymer ?
#
loop_
_entity_poly.entity_id
_entity_poly.type
_entity_poly.pdbx_seq_one_letter_code
_entity_poly.pdbx_strand_id
1 'polypeptide(L)'
;MTPPALPVQHGNFAGLAFPFGSMNIRPLLEGISRDGGGLRGVLEEFKKNLGEKEGILFSRLMELTPDEPSEEAYLMAIERIYRLFTEEFEGDIHAIADAAINVEMTPNELEEELRNIILPELVKLKADIDRASELLLKKALDGRLPEEELEEMDAVDRFLFIESNILGIIIETRSLETASELSSYFLLLMLRLLKLLQNRKSLTELLEDIKIVAGKIREVHPTPSAVDDYFLDELLESNT
;
A
#
# COMPACT_ATOMS: atom_id res chain seq x y z
N MET A 1 -57.17 4.27 8.35
CA MET A 1 -56.27 3.85 9.44
C MET A 1 -54.95 3.49 8.79
N THR A 2 -54.02 4.44 8.82
CA THR A 2 -52.69 4.38 8.22
C THR A 2 -51.69 4.19 9.36
N PRO A 3 -50.72 3.27 9.26
CA PRO A 3 -49.75 3.07 10.34
C PRO A 3 -48.78 4.25 10.43
N PRO A 4 -48.29 4.59 11.63
CA PRO A 4 -47.35 5.69 11.83
C PRO A 4 -45.96 5.32 11.32
N ALA A 5 -45.31 6.29 10.65
CA ALA A 5 -43.93 6.21 10.20
C ALA A 5 -42.97 6.12 11.40
N LEU A 6 -42.00 5.21 11.32
CA LEU A 6 -40.89 5.12 12.25
C LEU A 6 -39.92 6.31 12.05
N PRO A 7 -39.31 6.85 13.12
CA PRO A 7 -38.35 7.93 13.00
C PRO A 7 -37.03 7.40 12.42
N VAL A 8 -36.52 8.12 11.42
CA VAL A 8 -35.18 7.95 10.85
C VAL A 8 -34.18 8.26 11.95
N GLN A 9 -33.45 7.24 12.41
CA GLN A 9 -32.29 7.45 13.27
C GLN A 9 -31.17 8.06 12.42
N HIS A 10 -30.76 9.28 12.77
CA HIS A 10 -29.51 9.85 12.31
C HIS A 10 -28.36 9.00 12.86
N GLY A 11 -27.81 8.14 12.01
CA GLY A 11 -26.55 7.45 12.28
C GLY A 11 -25.41 8.49 12.36
N ASN A 12 -24.74 8.52 13.51
CA ASN A 12 -23.51 9.27 13.73
C ASN A 12 -22.47 8.93 12.65
N PHE A 13 -22.05 9.94 11.89
CA PHE A 13 -20.89 9.92 10.99
C PHE A 13 -19.58 9.96 11.80
N ALA A 14 -19.24 8.85 12.46
CA ALA A 14 -17.96 8.68 13.14
C ALA A 14 -17.48 7.25 12.89
N GLY A 15 -16.70 7.04 11.82
CA GLY A 15 -16.21 5.70 11.49
C GLY A 15 -15.33 5.57 10.23
N LEU A 16 -15.17 6.63 9.43
CA LEU A 16 -14.18 6.66 8.35
C LEU A 16 -13.31 7.90 8.56
N ALA A 17 -12.25 7.75 9.36
CA ALA A 17 -11.27 8.80 9.57
C ALA A 17 -10.30 8.86 8.38
N PHE A 18 -10.79 9.29 7.23
CA PHE A 18 -9.95 10.02 6.26
C PHE A 18 -9.69 11.42 6.84
N PRO A 19 -8.53 12.06 6.58
CA PRO A 19 -8.12 13.31 7.23
C PRO A 19 -8.86 14.55 6.66
N PHE A 20 -10.18 14.46 6.47
CA PHE A 20 -11.05 15.58 6.09
C PHE A 20 -12.10 15.84 7.18
N GLY A 21 -11.61 16.09 8.39
CA GLY A 21 -12.43 16.60 9.47
C GLY A 21 -12.86 18.05 9.19
N SER A 22 -14.12 18.23 8.79
CA SER A 22 -14.89 19.49 8.75
C SER A 22 -14.56 20.53 7.66
N MET A 23 -15.06 20.32 6.44
CA MET A 23 -15.34 21.42 5.51
C MET A 23 -16.74 21.30 4.90
N ASN A 24 -17.48 22.41 4.95
CA ASN A 24 -18.84 22.54 4.43
C ASN A 24 -18.80 22.69 2.90
N ILE A 25 -18.89 21.56 2.20
CA ILE A 25 -18.78 21.40 0.73
C ILE A 25 -20.03 21.80 -0.06
N ARG A 26 -21.07 22.33 0.59
CA ARG A 26 -22.33 22.71 -0.07
C ARG A 26 -22.19 23.71 -1.25
N PRO A 27 -21.26 24.67 -1.25
CA PRO A 27 -21.08 25.59 -2.38
C PRO A 27 -20.34 25.00 -3.58
N LEU A 28 -19.68 23.84 -3.43
CA LEU A 28 -18.92 23.17 -4.51
C LEU A 28 -19.82 22.30 -5.41
N LEU A 29 -21.04 21.95 -4.96
CA LEU A 29 -21.96 21.06 -5.66
C LEU A 29 -22.83 21.74 -6.73
N GLU A 30 -22.74 23.06 -6.91
CA GLU A 30 -23.59 23.79 -7.90
C GLU A 30 -22.90 24.05 -9.24
N GLY A 31 -21.61 23.74 -9.36
CA GLY A 31 -20.87 23.93 -10.61
C GLY A 31 -20.20 22.64 -11.01
N ILE A 32 -20.85 21.84 -11.85
CA ILE A 32 -20.29 21.13 -13.03
C ILE A 32 -21.30 20.07 -13.46
N SER A 33 -21.92 20.33 -14.61
CA SER A 33 -22.71 19.36 -15.35
C SER A 33 -22.01 19.09 -16.68
N ARG A 34 -21.91 17.80 -17.00
CA ARG A 34 -21.89 17.20 -18.35
C ARG A 34 -20.63 17.46 -19.19
N ASP A 35 -19.77 16.46 -19.27
CA ASP A 35 -19.73 15.57 -20.45
C ASP A 35 -18.85 14.33 -20.18
N GLY A 36 -19.42 13.15 -20.44
CA GLY A 36 -18.72 11.95 -20.92
C GLY A 36 -17.44 11.46 -20.23
N GLY A 37 -17.59 10.78 -19.09
CA GLY A 37 -16.57 9.88 -18.54
C GLY A 37 -16.95 9.44 -17.15
N GLY A 38 -17.56 8.26 -16.98
CA GLY A 38 -17.87 7.72 -15.65
C GLY A 38 -16.62 7.52 -14.80
N LEU A 39 -16.75 7.00 -13.56
CA LEU A 39 -15.64 6.73 -12.63
C LEU A 39 -14.40 6.13 -13.31
N ARG A 40 -14.59 5.18 -14.24
CA ARG A 40 -13.52 4.57 -15.03
C ARG A 40 -12.72 5.58 -15.87
N GLY A 41 -13.37 6.56 -16.49
CA GLY A 41 -12.68 7.62 -17.26
C GLY A 41 -11.79 8.47 -16.37
N VAL A 42 -12.30 8.87 -15.21
CA VAL A 42 -11.53 9.62 -14.20
C VAL A 42 -10.35 8.80 -13.67
N LEU A 43 -10.54 7.49 -13.44
CA LEU A 43 -9.44 6.63 -12.99
C LEU A 43 -8.35 6.42 -14.06
N GLU A 44 -8.72 6.38 -15.34
CA GLU A 44 -7.73 6.34 -16.42
C GLU A 44 -6.98 7.67 -16.55
N GLU A 45 -7.65 8.80 -16.31
CA GLU A 45 -6.99 10.11 -16.26
C GLU A 45 -6.05 10.23 -15.06
N PHE A 46 -6.46 9.73 -13.89
CA PHE A 46 -5.59 9.62 -12.72
C PHE A 46 -4.34 8.77 -13.01
N LYS A 47 -4.50 7.60 -13.63
CA LYS A 47 -3.35 6.76 -14.04
C LYS A 47 -2.42 7.48 -15.01
N LYS A 48 -2.97 8.25 -15.94
CA LYS A 48 -2.19 9.07 -16.88
C LYS A 48 -1.40 10.15 -16.14
N ASN A 49 -2.05 10.88 -15.23
CA ASN A 49 -1.42 11.93 -14.42
C ASN A 49 -0.31 11.35 -13.52
N LEU A 50 -0.54 10.17 -12.94
CA LEU A 50 0.49 9.43 -12.21
C LEU A 50 1.70 9.12 -13.10
N GLY A 51 1.49 8.59 -14.31
CA GLY A 51 2.56 8.30 -15.26
C GLY A 51 3.34 9.54 -15.72
N GLU A 52 2.67 10.68 -15.90
CA GLU A 52 3.34 11.95 -16.25
C GLU A 52 4.24 12.49 -15.14
N LYS A 53 3.93 12.16 -13.89
CA LYS A 53 4.66 12.61 -12.69
C LYS A 53 5.66 11.58 -12.16
N GLU A 54 5.71 10.38 -12.73
CA GLU A 54 6.43 9.21 -12.19
C GLU A 54 7.86 9.54 -11.76
N GLY A 55 8.65 10.19 -12.63
CA GLY A 55 10.06 10.49 -12.33
C GLY A 55 10.25 11.48 -11.17
N ILE A 56 9.40 12.51 -11.08
CA ILE A 56 9.46 13.51 -9.99
C ILE A 56 8.99 12.89 -8.68
N LEU A 57 7.89 12.12 -8.74
CA LEU A 57 7.35 11.41 -7.59
C LEU A 57 8.36 10.40 -7.06
N PHE A 58 9.00 9.62 -7.94
CA PHE A 58 10.05 8.68 -7.54
C PHE A 58 11.19 9.38 -6.82
N SER A 59 11.70 10.50 -7.35
CA SER A 59 12.76 11.28 -6.69
C SER A 59 12.34 11.75 -5.30
N ARG A 60 11.12 12.31 -5.16
CA ARG A 60 10.60 12.76 -3.87
C ARG A 60 10.40 11.60 -2.90
N LEU A 61 9.91 10.45 -3.36
CA LEU A 61 9.75 9.25 -2.53
C LEU A 61 11.10 8.74 -2.01
N MET A 62 12.14 8.73 -2.85
CA MET A 62 13.51 8.37 -2.44
C MET A 62 14.08 9.34 -1.38
N GLU A 63 13.76 10.63 -1.47
CA GLU A 63 14.12 11.63 -0.45
C GLU A 63 13.38 11.44 0.87
N LEU A 64 12.12 11.00 0.83
CA LEU A 64 11.31 10.72 2.02
C LEU A 64 11.65 9.39 2.69
N THR A 65 12.25 8.46 1.94
CA THR A 65 12.65 7.15 2.44
C THR A 65 13.73 7.30 3.51
N PRO A 66 13.61 6.66 4.68
CA PRO A 66 14.58 6.85 5.75
C PRO A 66 15.95 6.26 5.39
N ASP A 67 17.02 6.87 5.89
CA ASP A 67 18.40 6.41 5.68
C ASP A 67 18.75 5.19 6.54
N GLU A 68 18.13 5.11 7.72
CA GLU A 68 18.28 4.04 8.70
C GLU A 68 16.91 3.47 9.10
N PRO A 69 16.80 2.17 9.36
CA PRO A 69 15.55 1.53 9.77
C PRO A 69 15.23 1.81 11.24
N SER A 70 14.04 2.36 11.50
CA SER A 70 13.40 2.37 12.81
C SER A 70 11.89 2.54 12.67
N GLU A 71 11.10 2.06 13.64
CA GLU A 71 9.65 2.22 13.62
C GLU A 71 9.23 3.69 13.51
N GLU A 72 9.87 4.58 14.29
CA GLU A 72 9.61 6.02 14.25
C GLU A 72 9.92 6.63 12.88
N ALA A 73 11.03 6.22 12.26
CA ALA A 73 11.42 6.70 10.94
C ALA A 73 10.43 6.23 9.86
N TYR A 74 9.93 4.98 9.96
CA TYR A 74 8.87 4.46 9.10
C TYR A 74 7.60 5.28 9.25
N LEU A 75 7.10 5.47 10.48
CA LEU A 75 5.87 6.21 10.73
C LEU A 75 5.94 7.65 10.18
N MET A 76 7.06 8.35 10.40
CA MET A 76 7.28 9.68 9.85
C MET A 76 7.33 9.69 8.31
N ALA A 77 8.01 8.71 7.71
CA ALA A 77 8.09 8.61 6.26
C ALA A 77 6.72 8.34 5.64
N ILE A 78 5.92 7.43 6.22
CA ILE A 78 4.55 7.14 5.81
C ILE A 78 3.68 8.39 5.85
N GLU A 79 3.70 9.15 6.96
CA GLU A 79 2.93 10.39 7.07
C GLU A 79 3.29 11.39 5.96
N ARG A 80 4.60 11.54 5.69
CA ARG A 80 5.09 12.45 4.65
C ARG A 80 4.73 11.97 3.24
N ILE A 81 4.74 10.66 3.00
CA ILE A 81 4.30 10.07 1.73
C ILE A 81 2.80 10.32 1.53
N TYR A 82 1.96 10.10 2.53
CA TYR A 82 0.53 10.41 2.43
C TYR A 82 0.29 11.88 2.11
N ARG A 83 1.03 12.78 2.76
CA ARG A 83 0.95 14.22 2.48
C ARG A 83 1.35 14.54 1.05
N LEU A 84 2.47 13.98 0.58
CA LEU A 84 2.94 14.12 -0.80
C LEU A 84 1.86 13.71 -1.80
N PHE A 85 1.28 12.52 -1.65
CA PHE A 85 0.25 12.02 -2.55
C PHE A 85 -1.02 12.88 -2.50
N THR A 86 -1.44 13.32 -1.31
CA THR A 86 -2.63 14.16 -1.15
C THR A 86 -2.44 15.51 -1.83
N GLU A 87 -1.28 16.14 -1.66
CA GLU A 87 -0.95 17.43 -2.29
C GLU A 87 -0.81 17.31 -3.81
N GLU A 88 -0.16 16.26 -4.30
CA GLU A 88 0.11 16.08 -5.73
C GLU A 88 -1.12 15.67 -6.54
N PHE A 89 -2.08 14.99 -5.90
CA PHE A 89 -3.24 14.41 -6.57
C PHE A 89 -4.57 14.93 -6.01
N GLU A 90 -4.59 16.06 -5.28
CA GLU A 90 -5.80 16.66 -4.71
C GLU A 90 -6.92 16.79 -5.75
N GLY A 91 -6.59 17.32 -6.94
CA GLY A 91 -7.55 17.48 -8.04
C GLY A 91 -8.10 16.15 -8.55
N ASP A 92 -7.26 15.13 -8.70
CA ASP A 92 -7.70 13.79 -9.13
C ASP A 92 -8.57 13.11 -8.07
N ILE A 93 -8.22 13.25 -6.78
CA ILE A 93 -9.00 12.73 -5.66
C ILE A 93 -10.39 13.36 -5.64
N HIS A 94 -10.48 14.68 -5.83
CA HIS A 94 -11.77 15.37 -5.95
C HIS A 94 -12.56 14.89 -7.17
N ALA A 95 -11.91 14.74 -8.33
CA ALA A 95 -12.57 14.23 -9.52
C ALA A 95 -13.14 12.82 -9.33
N ILE A 96 -12.42 11.93 -8.63
CA ILE A 96 -12.89 10.58 -8.29
C ILE A 96 -14.12 10.66 -7.37
N ALA A 97 -14.06 11.50 -6.34
CA ALA A 97 -15.17 11.70 -5.40
C ALA A 97 -16.42 12.27 -6.10
N ASP A 98 -16.24 13.30 -6.93
CA ASP A 98 -17.33 13.92 -7.70
C ASP A 98 -17.92 12.93 -8.71
N ALA A 99 -17.08 12.13 -9.37
CA ALA A 99 -17.56 11.09 -10.28
C ALA A 99 -18.41 10.06 -9.55
N ALA A 100 -18.01 9.61 -8.35
CA ALA A 100 -18.77 8.67 -7.54
C ALA A 100 -20.12 9.26 -7.08
N ILE A 101 -20.12 10.53 -6.63
CA ILE A 101 -21.35 11.25 -6.24
C ILE A 101 -22.31 11.39 -7.43
N ASN A 102 -21.79 11.75 -8.60
CA ASN A 102 -22.58 11.98 -9.81
C ASN A 102 -23.28 10.72 -10.34
N VAL A 103 -22.76 9.53 -10.02
CA VAL A 103 -23.40 8.26 -10.36
C VAL A 103 -24.15 7.63 -9.19
N GLU A 104 -24.35 8.39 -8.10
CA GLU A 104 -25.02 7.96 -6.88
C GLU A 104 -24.43 6.68 -6.27
N MET A 105 -23.12 6.45 -6.46
CA MET A 105 -22.42 5.29 -5.87
C MET A 105 -22.36 5.43 -4.35
N THR A 106 -22.74 4.36 -3.67
CA THR A 106 -22.47 4.20 -2.24
C THR A 106 -20.97 4.02 -1.99
N PRO A 107 -20.47 4.31 -0.78
CA PRO A 107 -19.08 4.06 -0.42
C PRO A 107 -18.64 2.61 -0.67
N ASN A 108 -19.53 1.64 -0.40
CA ASN A 108 -19.25 0.22 -0.63
C ASN A 108 -19.12 -0.12 -2.11
N GLU A 109 -19.97 0.45 -2.97
CA GLU A 109 -19.88 0.24 -4.43
C GLU A 109 -18.60 0.86 -5.00
N LEU A 110 -18.22 2.07 -4.53
CA LEU A 110 -16.95 2.68 -4.92
C LEU A 110 -15.75 1.82 -4.48
N GLU A 111 -15.78 1.30 -3.24
CA GLU A 111 -14.75 0.40 -2.73
C GLU A 111 -14.65 -0.90 -3.55
N GLU A 112 -15.77 -1.52 -3.91
CA GLU A 112 -15.79 -2.72 -4.75
C GLU A 112 -15.24 -2.44 -6.15
N GLU A 113 -15.60 -1.31 -6.76
CA GLU A 113 -15.09 -0.91 -8.07
C GLU A 113 -13.58 -0.65 -8.06
N LEU A 114 -13.09 0.14 -7.09
CA LEU A 114 -11.65 0.38 -6.93
C LEU A 114 -10.89 -0.93 -6.72
N ARG A 115 -11.46 -1.83 -5.92
CA ARG A 115 -10.88 -3.15 -5.68
C ARG A 115 -10.84 -4.01 -6.93
N ASN A 116 -11.90 -4.04 -7.72
CA ASN A 116 -11.95 -4.78 -8.99
C ASN A 116 -10.89 -4.29 -9.98
N ILE A 117 -10.46 -3.04 -9.87
CA ILE A 117 -9.40 -2.45 -10.68
C ILE A 117 -8.01 -2.78 -10.13
N ILE A 118 -7.82 -2.67 -8.81
CA ILE A 118 -6.50 -2.81 -8.17
C ILE A 118 -6.11 -4.28 -7.98
N LEU A 119 -7.06 -5.15 -7.62
CA LEU A 119 -6.79 -6.53 -7.24
C LEU A 119 -6.06 -7.34 -8.34
N PRO A 120 -6.42 -7.25 -9.63
CA PRO A 120 -5.68 -7.94 -10.69
C PRO A 120 -4.21 -7.51 -10.78
N GLU A 121 -3.92 -6.22 -10.56
CA GLU A 121 -2.54 -5.70 -10.59
C GLU A 121 -1.75 -6.19 -9.38
N LEU A 122 -2.36 -6.26 -8.19
CA LEU A 122 -1.72 -6.83 -7.00
C LEU A 122 -1.41 -8.33 -7.18
N VAL A 123 -2.34 -9.11 -7.74
CA VAL A 123 -2.13 -10.53 -8.03
C VAL A 123 -0.96 -10.73 -8.99
N LYS A 124 -0.88 -9.90 -10.03
CA LYS A 124 0.23 -9.93 -10.99
C LYS A 124 1.55 -9.56 -10.33
N LEU A 125 1.58 -8.49 -9.54
CA LEU A 125 2.77 -8.05 -8.83
C LEU A 125 3.29 -9.11 -7.86
N LYS A 126 2.39 -9.76 -7.09
CA LYS A 126 2.75 -10.87 -6.21
C LYS A 126 3.38 -12.02 -7.00
N ALA A 127 2.76 -12.42 -8.12
CA ALA A 127 3.29 -13.49 -8.96
C ALA A 127 4.67 -13.17 -9.56
N ASP A 128 4.94 -11.90 -9.86
CA ASP A 128 6.26 -11.46 -10.35
C ASP A 128 7.32 -11.47 -9.23
N ILE A 129 6.94 -11.11 -7.99
CA ILE A 129 7.80 -11.23 -6.80
C ILE A 129 8.11 -12.70 -6.48
N ASP A 130 7.09 -13.57 -6.47
CA ASP A 130 7.24 -15.00 -6.21
C ASP A 130 8.21 -15.63 -7.24
N ARG A 131 8.06 -15.26 -8.52
CA ARG A 131 8.97 -15.71 -9.58
C ARG A 131 10.40 -15.19 -9.37
N ALA A 132 10.56 -13.95 -8.91
CA ALA A 132 11.87 -13.39 -8.63
C ALA A 132 12.58 -14.15 -7.50
N SER A 133 11.86 -14.49 -6.42
CA SER A 133 12.40 -15.31 -5.32
C SER A 133 12.79 -16.71 -5.80
N GLU A 134 11.94 -17.38 -6.60
CA GLU A 134 12.30 -18.69 -7.17
C GLU A 134 13.57 -18.64 -8.03
N LEU A 135 13.77 -17.56 -8.80
CA LEU A 135 14.97 -17.36 -9.62
C LEU A 135 16.20 -17.08 -8.76
N LEU A 136 16.05 -16.32 -7.68
CA LEU A 136 17.11 -16.06 -6.71
C LEU A 136 17.58 -17.35 -6.05
N LEU A 137 16.64 -18.17 -5.58
CA LEU A 137 16.93 -19.47 -4.96
C LEU A 137 17.64 -20.43 -5.92
N LYS A 138 17.21 -20.49 -7.19
CA LYS A 138 17.88 -21.30 -8.21
C LYS A 138 19.35 -20.87 -8.38
N LYS A 139 19.63 -19.57 -8.43
CA LYS A 139 21.00 -19.05 -8.52
C LYS A 139 21.84 -19.40 -7.28
N ALA A 140 21.25 -19.37 -6.09
CA ALA A 140 21.93 -19.75 -4.85
C ALA A 140 22.37 -21.22 -4.90
N LEU A 141 21.47 -22.10 -5.37
CA LEU A 141 21.70 -23.54 -5.47
C LEU A 141 22.71 -23.95 -6.57
N ASP A 142 22.92 -23.11 -7.59
CA ASP A 142 23.92 -23.33 -8.64
C ASP A 142 25.37 -23.16 -8.14
N GLY A 143 25.55 -22.69 -6.90
CA GLY A 143 26.65 -23.07 -6.02
C GLY A 143 28.06 -22.65 -6.47
N ARG A 144 28.33 -21.33 -6.49
CA ARG A 144 29.69 -20.73 -6.53
C ARG A 144 29.77 -19.31 -5.93
N LEU A 145 28.97 -19.03 -4.92
CA LEU A 145 28.92 -17.69 -4.33
C LEU A 145 29.85 -17.60 -3.12
N PRO A 146 30.63 -16.52 -2.96
CA PRO A 146 31.28 -16.16 -1.70
C PRO A 146 30.27 -16.07 -0.55
N GLU A 147 30.74 -16.27 0.68
CA GLU A 147 29.91 -16.19 1.90
C GLU A 147 29.18 -14.83 2.01
N GLU A 148 29.87 -13.73 1.72
CA GLU A 148 29.29 -12.38 1.70
C GLU A 148 28.12 -12.25 0.69
N GLU A 149 28.24 -12.87 -0.49
CA GLU A 149 27.16 -12.86 -1.49
C GLU A 149 25.98 -13.75 -1.08
N LEU A 150 26.22 -14.81 -0.30
CA LEU A 150 25.17 -15.65 0.26
C LEU A 150 24.37 -14.89 1.33
N GLU A 151 25.02 -14.11 2.19
CA GLU A 151 24.34 -13.28 3.20
C GLU A 151 23.48 -12.19 2.55
N GLU A 152 23.99 -11.50 1.53
CA GLU A 152 23.18 -10.52 0.78
C GLU A 152 22.00 -11.18 0.07
N MET A 153 22.19 -12.39 -0.47
CA MET A 153 21.10 -13.14 -1.09
C MET A 153 20.04 -13.59 -0.09
N ASP A 154 20.42 -14.03 1.10
CA ASP A 154 19.46 -14.36 2.17
C ASP A 154 18.62 -13.13 2.55
N ALA A 155 19.25 -11.96 2.69
CA ALA A 155 18.53 -10.71 2.97
C ALA A 155 17.53 -10.35 1.85
N VAL A 156 17.91 -10.53 0.58
CA VAL A 156 17.01 -10.30 -0.56
C VAL A 156 15.89 -11.33 -0.63
N ASP A 157 16.14 -12.60 -0.31
CA ASP A 157 15.10 -13.64 -0.30
C ASP A 157 14.06 -13.34 0.79
N ARG A 158 14.51 -13.01 2.01
CA ARG A 158 13.62 -12.59 3.11
C ARG A 158 12.83 -11.34 2.75
N PHE A 159 13.44 -10.37 2.06
CA PHE A 159 12.74 -9.20 1.52
C PHE A 159 11.64 -9.60 0.52
N LEU A 160 11.94 -10.44 -0.48
CA LEU A 160 10.94 -10.86 -1.46
C LEU A 160 9.80 -11.65 -0.81
N PHE A 161 10.13 -12.49 0.16
CA PHE A 161 9.13 -13.24 0.92
C PHE A 161 8.18 -12.29 1.66
N ILE A 162 8.69 -11.28 2.36
CA ILE A 162 7.84 -10.39 3.15
C ILE A 162 6.97 -9.49 2.26
N GLU A 163 7.50 -9.01 1.14
CA GLU A 163 6.71 -8.26 0.14
C GLU A 163 5.57 -9.12 -0.43
N SER A 164 5.88 -10.39 -0.74
CA SER A 164 4.87 -11.34 -1.21
C SER A 164 3.79 -11.61 -0.16
N ASN A 165 4.16 -11.68 1.12
CA ASN A 165 3.23 -11.86 2.23
C ASN A 165 2.30 -10.66 2.40
N ILE A 166 2.83 -9.44 2.36
CA ILE A 166 2.01 -8.23 2.41
C ILE A 166 0.93 -8.29 1.31
N LEU A 167 1.33 -8.55 0.07
CA LEU A 167 0.38 -8.63 -1.04
C LEU A 167 -0.62 -9.77 -0.85
N GLY A 168 -0.19 -10.93 -0.37
CA GLY A 168 -1.05 -12.06 -0.03
C GLY A 168 -2.14 -11.66 0.96
N ILE A 169 -1.77 -11.03 2.08
CA ILE A 169 -2.69 -10.57 3.11
C ILE A 169 -3.68 -9.54 2.55
N ILE A 170 -3.21 -8.58 1.74
CA ILE A 170 -4.09 -7.57 1.11
C ILE A 170 -5.11 -8.24 0.18
N ILE A 171 -4.68 -9.22 -0.62
CA ILE A 171 -5.53 -9.95 -1.57
C ILE A 171 -6.56 -10.83 -0.83
N GLU A 172 -6.14 -11.51 0.23
CA GLU A 172 -6.96 -12.46 0.99
C GLU A 172 -7.99 -11.78 1.88
N THR A 173 -7.54 -10.80 2.66
CA THR A 173 -8.41 -10.10 3.63
C THR A 173 -9.48 -9.30 2.95
N ARG A 174 -9.24 -8.83 1.71
CA ARG A 174 -10.22 -8.05 0.97
C ARG A 174 -10.70 -6.86 1.83
N SER A 175 -9.77 -6.21 2.53
CA SER A 175 -10.03 -5.09 3.44
C SER A 175 -9.24 -3.87 2.96
N LEU A 176 -9.91 -2.77 2.63
CA LEU A 176 -9.23 -1.52 2.29
C LEU A 176 -8.46 -0.93 3.47
N GLU A 177 -8.90 -1.18 4.70
CA GLU A 177 -8.18 -0.78 5.91
C GLU A 177 -6.83 -1.50 6.00
N THR A 178 -6.85 -2.84 5.90
CA THR A 178 -5.63 -3.66 5.85
C THR A 178 -4.74 -3.28 4.67
N ALA A 179 -5.33 -3.03 3.49
CA ALA A 179 -4.61 -2.57 2.32
C ALA A 179 -3.93 -1.22 2.56
N SER A 180 -4.63 -0.25 3.15
CA SER A 180 -4.10 1.08 3.45
C SER A 180 -2.92 1.00 4.43
N GLU A 181 -3.06 0.21 5.49
CA GLU A 181 -1.99 0.06 6.49
C GLU A 181 -0.75 -0.59 5.90
N LEU A 182 -0.89 -1.71 5.18
CA LEU A 182 0.26 -2.48 4.69
C LEU A 182 0.89 -1.92 3.41
N SER A 183 0.13 -1.25 2.53
CA SER A 183 0.65 -0.72 1.25
C SER A 183 1.78 0.31 1.44
N SER A 184 1.73 1.06 2.54
CA SER A 184 2.77 2.06 2.85
C SER A 184 4.07 1.40 3.29
N TYR A 185 3.99 0.30 4.04
CA TYR A 185 5.15 -0.50 4.45
C TYR A 185 5.74 -1.27 3.26
N PHE A 186 4.89 -1.83 2.39
CA PHE A 186 5.29 -2.40 1.09
C PHE A 186 6.08 -1.39 0.25
N LEU A 187 5.52 -0.19 0.05
CA LEU A 187 6.20 0.86 -0.74
C LEU A 187 7.54 1.27 -0.10
N LEU A 188 7.58 1.50 1.21
CA LEU A 188 8.80 1.91 1.89
C LEU A 188 9.89 0.85 1.85
N LEU A 189 9.53 -0.43 2.01
CA LEU A 189 10.50 -1.51 1.99
C LEU A 189 11.15 -1.63 0.60
N MET A 190 10.36 -1.54 -0.49
CA MET A 190 10.90 -1.44 -1.85
C MET A 190 11.83 -0.23 -2.03
N LEU A 191 11.42 0.96 -1.56
CA LEU A 191 12.25 2.16 -1.66
C LEU A 191 13.54 2.04 -0.86
N ARG A 192 13.52 1.38 0.31
CA ARG A 192 14.69 1.08 1.13
C ARG A 192 15.69 0.21 0.38
N LEU A 193 15.23 -0.88 -0.26
CA LEU A 193 16.09 -1.70 -1.12
C LEU A 193 16.78 -0.84 -2.20
N LEU A 194 16.00 -0.03 -2.92
CA LEU A 194 16.55 0.85 -3.97
C LEU A 194 17.57 1.85 -3.42
N LYS A 195 17.32 2.39 -2.22
CA LYS A 195 18.20 3.35 -1.56
C LYS A 195 19.52 2.72 -1.11
N LEU A 196 19.48 1.49 -0.62
CA LEU A 196 20.69 0.73 -0.29
C LEU A 196 21.53 0.46 -1.55
N LEU A 197 20.88 0.01 -2.64
CA LEU A 197 21.54 -0.21 -3.93
C LEU A 197 22.16 1.08 -4.49
N GLN A 198 21.44 2.19 -4.47
CA GLN A 198 21.91 3.50 -4.94
C GLN A 198 23.14 3.96 -4.15
N ASN A 199 23.13 3.74 -2.84
CA ASN A 199 24.20 4.16 -1.94
C ASN A 199 25.32 3.11 -1.79
N ARG A 200 25.22 1.97 -2.48
CA ARG A 200 26.17 0.84 -2.40
C ARG A 200 26.39 0.37 -0.97
N LYS A 201 25.31 0.34 -0.19
CA LYS A 201 25.27 -0.21 1.16
C LYS A 201 24.99 -1.71 1.11
N SER A 202 25.33 -2.40 2.19
CA SER A 202 25.03 -3.83 2.34
C SER A 202 23.52 -4.06 2.31
N LEU A 203 23.07 -5.08 1.58
CA LEU A 203 21.66 -5.47 1.57
C LEU A 203 21.23 -6.12 2.89
N THR A 204 22.17 -6.57 3.71
CA THR A 204 21.87 -7.07 5.06
C THR A 204 21.28 -6.00 5.98
N GLU A 205 21.41 -4.70 5.65
CA GLU A 205 20.69 -3.62 6.34
C GLU A 205 19.16 -3.80 6.27
N LEU A 206 18.63 -4.51 5.26
CA LEU A 206 17.20 -4.82 5.14
C LEU A 206 16.67 -5.73 6.24
N LEU A 207 17.53 -6.48 6.94
CA LEU A 207 17.06 -7.41 7.98
C LEU A 207 16.35 -6.68 9.12
N GLU A 208 16.75 -5.44 9.43
CA GLU A 208 16.06 -4.63 10.43
C GLU A 208 14.77 -4.01 9.87
N ASP A 209 14.78 -3.57 8.60
CA ASP A 209 13.57 -3.15 7.88
C ASP A 209 12.50 -4.27 7.87
N ILE A 210 12.92 -5.51 7.60
CA ILE A 210 12.08 -6.71 7.57
C ILE A 210 11.45 -6.98 8.93
N LYS A 211 12.17 -6.80 10.05
CA LYS A 211 11.62 -6.96 11.40
C LYS A 211 10.52 -5.97 11.71
N ILE A 212 10.73 -4.69 11.36
CA ILE A 212 9.73 -3.64 11.53
C ILE A 212 8.46 -3.99 10.75
N VAL A 213 8.62 -4.42 9.50
CA VAL A 213 7.51 -4.80 8.63
C VAL A 213 6.79 -6.05 9.15
N ALA A 214 7.52 -7.08 9.60
CA ALA A 214 6.96 -8.29 10.20
C ALA A 214 6.13 -7.97 11.45
N GLY A 215 6.64 -7.07 12.30
CA GLY A 215 5.91 -6.55 13.46
C GLY A 215 4.59 -5.91 13.06
N LYS A 216 4.59 -5.08 12.01
CA LYS A 216 3.36 -4.45 11.50
C LYS A 216 2.39 -5.46 10.88
N ILE A 217 2.88 -6.46 10.15
CA ILE A 217 2.04 -7.55 9.62
C ILE A 217 1.31 -8.25 10.76
N ARG A 218 2.03 -8.61 11.83
CA ARG A 218 1.45 -9.28 13.01
C ARG A 218 0.42 -8.41 13.74
N GLU A 219 0.62 -7.09 13.78
CA GLU A 219 -0.34 -6.15 14.35
C GLU A 219 -1.66 -6.12 13.55
N VAL A 220 -1.57 -6.03 12.22
CA VAL A 220 -2.72 -5.87 11.31
C VAL A 220 -3.41 -7.21 11.02
N HIS A 221 -2.64 -8.30 11.03
CA HIS A 221 -3.09 -9.65 10.72
C HIS A 221 -2.57 -10.64 11.78
N PRO A 222 -3.22 -10.71 12.96
CA PRO A 222 -2.74 -11.49 14.10
C PRO A 222 -2.96 -13.01 13.99
N THR A 223 -3.70 -13.46 12.96
CA THR A 223 -3.85 -14.89 12.64
C THR A 223 -3.54 -15.15 11.14
N PRO A 224 -2.28 -14.97 10.72
CA PRO A 224 -1.79 -15.42 9.43
C PRO A 224 -2.05 -16.92 9.19
N SER A 225 -1.89 -17.37 7.95
CA SER A 225 -1.86 -18.80 7.69
C SER A 225 -0.65 -19.44 8.38
N ALA A 226 -0.70 -20.75 8.66
CA ALA A 226 0.33 -21.43 9.44
C ALA A 226 1.76 -21.38 8.83
N VAL A 227 1.87 -21.15 7.52
CA VAL A 227 3.17 -21.01 6.83
C VAL A 227 3.73 -19.61 7.06
N ASP A 228 2.87 -18.59 7.07
CA ASP A 228 3.24 -17.21 7.30
C ASP A 228 3.62 -17.01 8.78
N ASP A 229 2.91 -17.67 9.70
CA ASP A 229 3.18 -17.63 11.14
C ASP A 229 4.58 -18.12 11.51
N TYR A 230 5.00 -19.29 10.99
CA TYR A 230 6.30 -19.87 11.32
C TYR A 230 7.47 -18.97 10.87
N PHE A 231 7.36 -18.38 9.69
CA PHE A 231 8.40 -17.50 9.18
C PHE A 231 8.39 -16.12 9.86
N LEU A 232 7.21 -15.56 10.14
CA LEU A 232 7.10 -14.31 10.91
C LEU A 232 7.67 -14.51 12.32
N ASP A 233 7.43 -15.65 12.94
CA ASP A 233 8.09 -16.02 14.20
C ASP A 233 9.61 -16.12 14.04
N GLU A 234 10.12 -16.80 13.01
CA GLU A 234 11.58 -16.86 12.75
C GLU A 234 12.22 -15.46 12.59
N LEU A 235 11.54 -14.56 11.85
CA LEU A 235 12.02 -13.19 11.65
C LEU A 235 12.02 -12.36 12.94
N LEU A 236 11.06 -12.61 13.83
CA LEU A 236 10.92 -11.88 15.08
C LEU A 236 11.73 -12.51 16.24
N GLU A 237 12.00 -13.82 16.19
CA GLU A 237 12.74 -14.58 17.21
C GLU A 237 14.26 -14.59 17.01
N SER A 238 14.78 -14.14 15.85
CA SER A 238 16.20 -14.18 15.49
C SER A 238 17.11 -13.21 16.29
N ASN A 239 16.77 -12.93 17.55
CA ASN A 239 17.51 -12.09 18.51
C ASN A 239 17.51 -12.63 19.97
N THR A 240 17.51 -13.96 20.19
CA THR A 240 18.06 -14.55 21.44
C THR A 240 19.40 -15.21 21.21
#